data_AF-A0A151IDG7-F1
#
_entry.id   AF-A0A151IDG7-F1
#
_cell.length_a   1.000
_cell.length_b   1.000
_cell.length_c   1.000
_cell.angle_alpha   90.00
_cell.angle_beta   90.00
_cell.angle_gamma   90.00
#
_symmetry.space_group_name_H-M   'P 1'
#
loop_
_entity.id
_entity.type
_entity.pdbx_description
1 polymer ?
#
loop_
_entity_poly.entity_id
_entity_poly.type
_entity_poly.pdbx_seq_one_letter_code
_entity_poly.pdbx_strand_id
1 'polypeptide(L)'
;VACIIGVLFFSGRLSERIGSIHDGFGNYTADIRCSWLIESSPNTKIRMHVEQFATECGWDHLYIYDGDSVEAPLLAVFSGLMHKDSYHIRRVPEVIARSGSALLHFYSDVAYNMSGFNITYKINACSSRYSHIDCSGHGVCIEGTCTCDAMWTGEACDVQICPNNCSYHHGQGECDRESHHCRCFHGFKGKKIRRTCNGNLWLIMKRRNIFTYVQKLN
;
A
#
# COMPACT_ATOMS: atom_id res chain seq x y z
N VAL A 1 -0.61 -18.31 0.04
CA VAL A 1 -0.99 -19.43 -0.85
C VAL A 1 -0.26 -19.25 -2.16
N ALA A 2 0.53 -20.25 -2.57
CA ALA A 2 1.36 -20.23 -3.78
C ALA A 2 0.59 -20.72 -5.00
N CYS A 3 0.96 -20.28 -6.20
CA CYS A 3 0.49 -20.85 -7.46
C CYS A 3 1.62 -21.61 -8.17
N ILE A 4 1.67 -22.93 -7.95
CA ILE A 4 2.74 -23.79 -8.49
C ILE A 4 2.12 -24.85 -9.39
N ILE A 5 2.70 -25.07 -10.58
CA ILE A 5 2.31 -26.18 -11.47
C ILE A 5 2.49 -27.51 -10.72
N GLY A 6 1.42 -28.32 -10.65
CA GLY A 6 1.43 -29.65 -10.03
C GLY A 6 0.79 -29.74 -8.65
N VAL A 7 0.37 -28.61 -8.05
CA VAL A 7 -0.50 -28.59 -6.87
C VAL A 7 -1.91 -28.24 -7.34
N LEU A 8 -2.93 -29.01 -6.91
CA LEU A 8 -4.34 -28.94 -7.31
C LEU A 8 -5.07 -27.60 -7.08
N PHE A 9 -4.37 -26.52 -6.74
CA PHE A 9 -4.95 -25.21 -6.46
C PHE A 9 -4.53 -24.19 -7.52
N PHE A 10 -5.15 -24.25 -8.71
CA PHE A 10 -5.13 -23.16 -9.69
C PHE A 10 -5.96 -21.95 -9.22
N SER A 11 -6.80 -22.14 -8.21
CA SER A 11 -7.54 -21.08 -7.52
C SER A 11 -7.66 -21.37 -6.03
N GLY A 12 -7.33 -20.37 -5.22
CA GLY A 12 -7.38 -20.47 -3.75
C GLY A 12 -8.45 -19.57 -3.16
N ARG A 13 -9.34 -20.13 -2.35
CA ARG A 13 -10.30 -19.37 -1.54
C ARG A 13 -9.69 -19.08 -0.16
N LEU A 14 -9.75 -17.82 0.27
CA LEU A 14 -9.09 -17.32 1.47
C LEU A 14 -10.11 -16.62 2.36
N SER A 15 -10.31 -17.12 3.58
CA SER A 15 -11.27 -16.56 4.55
C SER A 15 -10.63 -16.12 5.86
N GLU A 16 -9.32 -16.34 6.02
CA GLU A 16 -8.58 -15.92 7.22
C GLU A 16 -8.54 -14.40 7.33
N ARG A 17 -8.54 -13.87 8.56
CA ARG A 17 -8.50 -12.41 8.78
C ARG A 17 -7.25 -11.77 8.19
N ILE A 18 -6.13 -12.49 8.22
CA ILE A 18 -4.83 -12.02 7.75
C ILE A 18 -4.23 -13.14 6.91
N GLY A 19 -3.61 -12.80 5.78
CA GLY A 19 -2.88 -13.77 4.99
C GLY A 19 -1.93 -13.14 3.99
N SER A 20 -1.20 -14.01 3.29
CA SER A 20 -0.30 -13.63 2.21
C SER A 20 -0.59 -14.44 0.94
N ILE A 21 -0.48 -13.76 -0.19
CA ILE A 21 -0.67 -14.27 -1.54
C ILE A 21 0.66 -14.03 -2.28
N HIS A 22 1.20 -15.10 -2.85
CA HIS A 22 2.45 -15.06 -3.59
C HIS A 22 2.40 -16.08 -4.74
N ASP A 23 3.23 -15.90 -5.74
CA ASP A 23 3.30 -16.79 -6.90
C ASP A 23 4.02 -18.12 -6.57
N GLY A 24 5.03 -18.13 -5.71
CA GLY A 24 5.72 -19.38 -5.37
C GLY A 24 7.03 -19.16 -4.64
N PHE A 25 7.92 -20.15 -4.72
CA PHE A 25 9.32 -20.02 -4.29
C PHE A 25 10.19 -19.85 -5.53
N GLY A 26 11.06 -18.84 -5.53
CA GLY A 26 11.91 -18.53 -6.68
C GLY A 26 11.21 -17.60 -7.68
N ASN A 27 11.44 -17.81 -8.97
CA ASN A 27 10.75 -17.05 -10.01
C ASN A 27 9.36 -17.65 -10.28
N TYR A 28 8.41 -16.79 -10.67
CA TYR A 28 7.06 -17.24 -11.01
C TYR A 28 7.08 -18.19 -12.23
N THR A 29 6.04 -19.02 -12.34
CA THR A 29 5.92 -19.96 -13.47
C THR A 29 5.38 -19.24 -14.71
N ALA A 30 5.97 -19.50 -15.87
CA ALA A 30 5.50 -18.97 -17.16
C ALA A 30 4.28 -19.76 -17.67
N ASP A 31 3.47 -19.12 -18.52
CA ASP A 31 2.23 -19.64 -19.13
C ASP A 31 1.21 -20.13 -18.10
N ILE A 32 1.00 -19.34 -17.03
CA ILE A 32 0.04 -19.67 -15.98
C ILE A 32 -1.05 -18.63 -15.84
N ARG A 33 -2.19 -19.12 -15.34
CA ARG A 33 -3.30 -18.29 -14.89
C ARG A 33 -3.66 -18.70 -13.47
N CYS A 34 -3.54 -17.77 -12.54
CA CYS A 34 -3.77 -18.03 -11.12
C CYS A 34 -4.82 -17.07 -10.58
N SER A 35 -5.75 -17.58 -9.78
CA SER A 35 -6.75 -16.74 -9.11
C SER A 35 -6.74 -16.94 -7.60
N TRP A 36 -6.92 -15.87 -6.85
CA TRP A 36 -7.15 -15.95 -5.41
C TRP A 36 -8.35 -15.11 -5.06
N LEU A 37 -9.31 -15.74 -4.38
CA LEU A 37 -10.50 -15.07 -3.90
C LEU A 37 -10.39 -14.91 -2.39
N ILE A 38 -10.28 -13.67 -1.93
CA ILE A 38 -10.41 -13.31 -0.52
C ILE A 38 -11.89 -13.04 -0.26
N GLU A 39 -12.47 -13.71 0.72
CA GLU A 39 -13.88 -13.57 1.08
C GLU A 39 -14.06 -13.33 2.57
N SER A 40 -14.98 -12.43 2.87
CA SER A 40 -15.39 -12.09 4.22
C SER A 40 -16.88 -11.77 4.27
N SER A 41 -17.34 -11.21 5.38
CA SER A 41 -18.70 -10.70 5.48
C SER A 41 -18.92 -9.54 4.50
N PRO A 42 -20.14 -9.38 3.95
CA PRO A 42 -20.46 -8.25 3.09
C PRO A 42 -20.14 -6.90 3.74
N ASN A 43 -19.74 -5.92 2.91
CA ASN A 43 -19.39 -4.56 3.33
C ASN A 43 -18.20 -4.45 4.30
N THR A 44 -17.36 -5.47 4.38
CA THR A 44 -16.08 -5.39 5.11
C THR A 44 -14.98 -4.82 4.23
N LYS A 45 -14.00 -4.16 4.85
CA LYS A 45 -12.83 -3.61 4.14
C LYS A 45 -11.72 -4.65 4.12
N ILE A 46 -11.23 -4.97 2.93
CA ILE A 46 -10.04 -5.81 2.74
C ILE A 46 -8.93 -4.90 2.26
N ARG A 47 -7.93 -4.66 3.13
CA ARG A 47 -6.74 -3.85 2.80
C ARG A 47 -5.63 -4.78 2.35
N MET A 48 -5.06 -4.48 1.19
CA MET A 48 -3.98 -5.24 0.58
C MET A 48 -2.73 -4.38 0.44
N HIS A 49 -1.61 -4.90 0.92
CA HIS A 49 -0.29 -4.30 0.79
C HIS A 49 0.58 -5.14 -0.14
N VAL A 50 1.10 -4.50 -1.17
CA VAL A 50 2.05 -5.13 -2.09
C VAL A 50 3.45 -4.96 -1.52
N GLU A 51 4.02 -6.04 -0.96
CA GLU A 51 5.34 -6.05 -0.32
C GLU A 51 6.46 -6.02 -1.38
N GLN A 52 6.28 -6.85 -2.40
CA GLN A 52 7.22 -7.02 -3.50
C GLN A 52 6.43 -7.28 -4.77
N PHE A 53 6.93 -6.74 -5.88
CA PHE A 53 6.37 -6.99 -7.20
C PHE A 53 7.44 -6.82 -8.28
N ALA A 54 7.62 -7.86 -9.07
CA ALA A 54 8.57 -7.96 -10.16
C ALA A 54 8.06 -8.98 -11.18
N THR A 55 7.39 -8.50 -12.22
CA THR A 55 6.92 -9.30 -13.36
C THR A 55 7.45 -8.73 -14.66
N GLU A 56 7.30 -9.46 -15.76
CA GLU A 56 7.61 -8.92 -17.08
C GLU A 56 6.74 -7.69 -17.37
N CYS A 57 7.39 -6.57 -17.72
CA CYS A 57 6.72 -5.30 -17.95
C CYS A 57 5.93 -5.35 -19.26
N GLY A 58 4.62 -5.17 -19.17
CA GLY A 58 3.72 -5.08 -20.33
C GLY A 58 3.13 -6.42 -20.78
N TRP A 59 3.73 -7.54 -20.38
CA TRP A 59 3.30 -8.90 -20.78
C TRP A 59 2.61 -9.63 -19.63
N ASP A 60 3.13 -9.45 -18.42
CA ASP A 60 2.65 -10.15 -17.24
C ASP A 60 1.93 -9.22 -16.30
N HIS A 61 0.70 -9.59 -15.93
CA HIS A 61 -0.25 -8.71 -15.27
C HIS A 61 -0.91 -9.38 -14.07
N LEU A 62 -0.98 -8.65 -12.97
CA LEU A 62 -1.83 -8.97 -11.82
C LEU A 62 -2.98 -7.98 -11.74
N TYR A 63 -4.20 -8.49 -11.86
CA TYR A 63 -5.45 -7.73 -11.71
C TYR A 63 -6.02 -7.93 -10.31
N ILE A 64 -6.59 -6.87 -9.73
CA ILE A 64 -7.29 -6.93 -8.44
C ILE A 64 -8.68 -6.28 -8.59
N TYR A 65 -9.73 -7.01 -8.24
CA TYR A 65 -11.13 -6.60 -8.35
C TYR A 65 -11.80 -6.49 -6.97
N ASP A 66 -12.76 -5.56 -6.82
CA ASP A 66 -13.61 -5.40 -5.63
C ASP A 66 -14.87 -6.26 -5.72
N GLY A 67 -14.71 -7.57 -5.57
CA GLY A 67 -15.78 -8.56 -5.66
C GLY A 67 -15.24 -9.97 -5.82
N ASP A 68 -16.12 -10.89 -6.19
CA ASP A 68 -15.84 -12.32 -6.32
C ASP A 68 -15.55 -12.78 -7.77
N SER A 69 -15.62 -11.86 -8.72
CA SER A 69 -15.59 -12.14 -10.16
C SER A 69 -14.88 -11.05 -10.96
N VAL A 70 -14.56 -11.33 -12.22
CA VAL A 70 -13.85 -10.39 -13.12
C VAL A 70 -14.76 -9.29 -13.65
N GLU A 71 -16.07 -9.45 -13.50
CA GLU A 71 -17.10 -8.45 -13.80
C GLU A 71 -17.20 -7.37 -12.71
N ALA A 72 -16.60 -7.62 -11.54
CA ALA A 72 -16.58 -6.67 -10.44
C ALA A 72 -15.68 -5.44 -10.75
N PRO A 73 -15.81 -4.33 -10.00
CA PRO A 73 -14.99 -3.14 -10.22
C PRO A 73 -13.48 -3.43 -10.11
N LEU A 74 -12.72 -3.13 -11.17
CA LEU A 74 -11.26 -3.25 -11.18
C LEU A 74 -10.62 -2.17 -10.30
N LEU A 75 -9.87 -2.59 -9.27
CA LEU A 75 -9.18 -1.71 -8.33
C LEU A 75 -7.77 -1.35 -8.80
N ALA A 76 -7.01 -2.34 -9.29
CA ALA A 76 -5.62 -2.16 -9.66
C ALA A 76 -5.17 -3.18 -10.71
N VAL A 77 -4.16 -2.78 -11.51
CA VAL A 77 -3.40 -3.65 -12.40
C VAL A 77 -1.92 -3.39 -12.15
N PHE A 78 -1.15 -4.45 -11.88
CA PHE A 78 0.28 -4.39 -11.66
C PHE A 78 1.02 -5.15 -12.76
N SER A 79 2.09 -4.56 -13.28
CA SER A 79 3.02 -5.16 -14.23
C SER A 79 4.39 -4.48 -14.12
N GLY A 80 5.47 -5.22 -14.35
CA GLY A 80 6.84 -4.69 -14.29
C GLY A 80 7.48 -4.77 -12.90
N LEU A 81 8.48 -3.91 -12.68
CA LEU A 81 9.27 -3.87 -11.45
C LEU A 81 8.80 -2.76 -10.51
N MET A 82 8.53 -3.11 -9.24
CA MET A 82 8.34 -2.14 -8.18
C MET A 82 9.61 -1.87 -7.35
N HIS A 83 10.65 -2.70 -7.52
CA HIS A 83 11.93 -2.55 -6.85
C HIS A 83 13.07 -2.74 -7.85
N LYS A 84 13.87 -1.68 -8.11
CA LYS A 84 15.13 -1.84 -8.85
C LYS A 84 16.22 -0.91 -8.31
N ASP A 85 17.34 -1.53 -7.92
CA ASP A 85 18.68 -1.01 -7.61
C ASP A 85 18.80 0.11 -6.57
N SER A 86 18.09 1.23 -6.75
CA SER A 86 18.15 2.44 -5.91
C SER A 86 16.85 3.27 -5.96
N TYR A 87 15.83 2.80 -6.67
CA TYR A 87 14.52 3.42 -6.74
C TYR A 87 13.53 2.60 -5.91
N HIS A 88 13.37 2.95 -4.64
CA HIS A 88 12.20 2.50 -3.90
C HIS A 88 11.01 3.28 -4.45
N ILE A 89 10.03 2.61 -5.06
CA ILE A 89 8.69 3.19 -5.15
C ILE A 89 8.29 3.43 -3.69
N ARG A 90 8.41 4.68 -3.25
CA ARG A 90 8.32 5.09 -1.84
C ARG A 90 6.96 4.80 -1.21
N ARG A 91 5.98 4.37 -2.00
CA ARG A 91 4.61 4.02 -1.60
C ARG A 91 3.89 3.38 -2.78
N VAL A 92 3.60 2.09 -2.70
CA VAL A 92 2.49 1.51 -3.47
C VAL A 92 1.23 1.92 -2.71
N PRO A 93 0.26 2.58 -3.36
CA PRO A 93 -1.01 2.87 -2.71
C PRO A 93 -1.64 1.57 -2.23
N GLU A 94 -2.09 1.55 -0.98
CA GLU A 94 -2.85 0.44 -0.43
C GLU A 94 -4.07 0.17 -1.32
N VAL A 95 -4.28 -1.08 -1.71
CA VAL A 95 -5.45 -1.48 -2.50
C VAL A 95 -6.55 -1.91 -1.53
N ILE A 96 -7.73 -1.32 -1.67
CA ILE A 96 -8.82 -1.49 -0.70
C ILE A 96 -10.08 -1.96 -1.42
N ALA A 97 -10.48 -3.20 -1.16
CA ALA A 97 -11.80 -3.71 -1.53
C ALA A 97 -12.81 -3.42 -0.42
N ARG A 98 -14.06 -3.11 -0.79
CA ARG A 98 -15.12 -2.65 0.12
C ARG A 98 -16.39 -3.50 0.04
N SER A 99 -16.52 -4.35 -0.97
CA SER A 99 -17.64 -5.27 -1.13
C SER A 99 -17.68 -6.36 -0.05
N GLY A 100 -16.54 -6.65 0.56
CA GLY A 100 -16.33 -7.81 1.44
C GLY A 100 -15.67 -8.99 0.75
N SER A 101 -15.38 -8.87 -0.56
CA SER A 101 -14.61 -9.83 -1.33
C SER A 101 -13.57 -9.14 -2.20
N ALA A 102 -12.48 -9.84 -2.53
CA ALA A 102 -11.48 -9.36 -3.47
C ALA A 102 -10.94 -10.52 -4.32
N LEU A 103 -11.03 -10.38 -5.64
CA LEU A 103 -10.47 -11.34 -6.59
C LEU A 103 -9.14 -10.81 -7.12
N LEU A 104 -8.08 -11.59 -6.92
CA LEU A 104 -6.77 -11.36 -7.53
C LEU A 104 -6.59 -12.35 -8.67
N HIS A 105 -6.20 -11.87 -9.85
CA HIS A 105 -6.03 -12.68 -11.05
C HIS A 105 -4.68 -12.38 -11.71
N PHE A 106 -3.78 -13.36 -11.73
CA PHE A 106 -2.44 -13.24 -12.32
C PHE A 106 -2.37 -14.00 -13.64
N TYR A 107 -1.79 -13.34 -14.65
CA TYR A 107 -1.51 -13.88 -15.96
C TYR A 107 -0.02 -13.71 -16.28
N SER A 108 0.64 -14.81 -16.65
CA SER A 108 1.96 -14.78 -17.27
C SER A 108 1.94 -15.33 -18.69
N ASP A 109 2.79 -14.79 -19.55
CA ASP A 109 3.03 -15.32 -20.89
C ASP A 109 4.09 -16.44 -20.88
N VAL A 110 4.49 -16.91 -22.06
CA VAL A 110 5.42 -18.06 -22.21
C VAL A 110 6.89 -17.72 -21.92
N ALA A 111 7.24 -16.47 -21.60
CA ALA A 111 8.62 -15.98 -21.54
C ALA A 111 8.94 -15.19 -20.25
N TYR A 112 10.23 -14.85 -20.10
CA TYR A 112 10.81 -13.94 -19.09
C TYR A 112 10.21 -13.91 -17.68
N ASN A 113 10.36 -15.01 -16.94
CA ASN A 113 10.03 -14.99 -15.51
C ASN A 113 11.01 -14.15 -14.65
N MET A 114 10.46 -13.56 -13.60
CA MET A 114 11.18 -12.77 -12.60
C MET A 114 10.76 -13.23 -11.20
N SER A 115 11.16 -12.51 -10.14
CA SER A 115 10.90 -12.93 -8.75
C SER A 115 9.43 -12.87 -8.30
N GLY A 116 8.50 -12.44 -9.17
CA GLY A 116 7.07 -12.49 -8.90
C GLY A 116 6.60 -11.44 -7.91
N PHE A 117 5.64 -11.80 -7.07
CA PHE A 117 4.99 -10.87 -6.16
C PHE A 117 4.67 -11.49 -4.79
N ASN A 118 4.60 -10.62 -3.79
CA ASN A 118 4.12 -10.97 -2.47
C ASN A 118 3.18 -9.88 -1.98
N ILE A 119 1.94 -10.27 -1.67
CA ILE A 119 0.86 -9.40 -1.24
C ILE A 119 0.35 -9.89 0.09
N THR A 120 0.33 -9.02 1.08
CA THR A 120 -0.32 -9.28 2.36
C THR A 120 -1.69 -8.63 2.36
N TYR A 121 -2.67 -9.28 3.00
CA TYR A 121 -3.99 -8.71 3.16
C TYR A 121 -4.45 -8.81 4.62
N LYS A 122 -5.30 -7.86 5.01
CA LYS A 122 -5.99 -7.86 6.29
C LYS A 122 -7.45 -7.43 6.13
N ILE A 123 -8.33 -8.19 6.74
CA ILE A 123 -9.76 -7.93 6.82
C ILE A 123 -10.05 -7.03 8.03
N ASN A 124 -10.85 -5.98 7.83
CA ASN A 124 -11.21 -4.98 8.84
C ASN A 124 -10.02 -4.28 9.50
N ALA A 125 -8.89 -4.19 8.78
CA ALA A 125 -7.73 -3.44 9.25
C ALA A 125 -7.91 -1.93 9.08
N CYS A 126 -7.15 -1.19 9.88
CA CYS A 126 -6.96 0.23 9.68
C CYS A 126 -5.87 0.52 8.64
N SER A 127 -5.86 1.75 8.11
CA SER A 127 -4.80 2.18 7.20
C SER A 127 -3.46 2.13 7.93
N SER A 128 -2.42 1.66 7.25
CA SER A 128 -1.09 1.57 7.83
C SER A 128 0.00 1.79 6.78
N ARG A 129 1.16 2.27 7.24
CA ARG A 129 2.37 2.32 6.42
C ARG A 129 3.01 0.95 6.27
N TYR A 130 2.83 0.06 7.25
CA TYR A 130 3.40 -1.29 7.24
C TYR A 130 2.29 -2.31 7.36
N SER A 131 2.34 -3.37 6.57
CA SER A 131 1.31 -4.40 6.51
C SER A 131 1.03 -5.12 7.83
N HIS A 132 2.07 -5.35 8.64
CA HIS A 132 1.98 -6.17 9.84
C HIS A 132 1.44 -5.41 11.06
N ILE A 133 1.39 -4.07 11.02
CA ILE A 133 0.93 -3.24 12.14
C ILE A 133 -0.21 -2.34 11.69
N ASP A 134 -1.17 -2.05 12.57
CA ASP A 134 -2.24 -1.12 12.25
C ASP A 134 -1.84 0.30 12.68
N CYS A 135 -2.33 1.33 11.99
CA CYS A 135 -2.04 2.73 12.32
C CYS A 135 -0.54 3.03 12.40
N SER A 136 0.27 2.33 11.60
CA SER A 136 1.73 2.42 11.58
C SER A 136 2.41 2.23 12.94
N GLY A 137 1.71 1.68 13.94
CA GLY A 137 2.19 1.55 15.31
C GLY A 137 2.09 2.83 16.16
N HIS A 138 1.37 3.84 15.68
CA HIS A 138 1.28 5.17 16.29
C HIS A 138 -0.17 5.61 16.48
N GLY A 139 -1.03 4.68 16.89
CA GLY A 139 -2.42 4.95 17.18
C GLY A 139 -3.23 3.70 17.45
N VAL A 140 -4.50 3.92 17.77
CA VAL A 140 -5.49 2.87 18.03
C VAL A 140 -6.45 2.76 16.85
N CYS A 141 -6.65 1.53 16.38
CA CYS A 141 -7.60 1.22 15.32
C CYS A 141 -9.02 1.11 15.88
N ILE A 142 -9.93 1.98 15.41
CA ILE A 142 -11.34 2.00 15.81
C ILE A 142 -12.18 1.94 14.53
N GLU A 143 -12.89 0.83 14.32
CA GLU A 143 -13.79 0.60 13.16
C GLU A 143 -13.14 0.89 11.78
N GLY A 144 -11.86 0.52 11.62
CA GLY A 144 -11.12 0.71 10.36
C GLY A 144 -10.61 2.14 10.13
N THR A 145 -10.68 3.00 11.16
CA THR A 145 -10.11 4.36 11.21
C THR A 145 -9.08 4.46 12.34
N CYS A 146 -7.96 5.11 12.07
CA CYS A 146 -6.92 5.32 13.07
C CYS A 146 -7.17 6.55 13.92
N THR A 147 -7.09 6.39 15.24
CA THR A 147 -6.94 7.48 16.19
C THR A 147 -5.48 7.57 16.58
N CYS A 148 -4.77 8.59 16.10
CA CYS A 148 -3.32 8.68 16.27
C CYS A 148 -2.88 9.04 17.69
N ASP A 149 -1.73 8.51 18.08
CA ASP A 149 -1.02 8.90 19.29
C ASP A 149 -0.56 10.36 19.21
N ALA A 150 -0.25 10.95 20.37
CA ALA A 150 0.32 12.29 20.43
C ALA A 150 1.58 12.38 19.55
N MET A 151 1.73 13.51 18.84
CA MET A 151 2.82 13.78 17.87
C MET A 151 2.74 13.02 16.54
N TRP A 152 1.68 12.26 16.26
CA TRP A 152 1.47 11.58 14.98
C TRP A 152 0.17 12.01 14.31
N THR A 153 0.15 11.97 12.97
CA THR A 153 -0.99 12.36 12.15
C THR A 153 -0.99 11.63 10.81
N GLY A 154 -1.99 11.91 9.97
CA GLY A 154 -2.27 11.19 8.73
C GLY A 154 -3.30 10.07 8.93
N GLU A 155 -3.86 9.56 7.82
CA GLU A 155 -4.87 8.49 7.86
C GLU A 155 -4.33 7.19 8.49
N ALA A 156 -3.03 6.95 8.32
CA ALA A 156 -2.30 5.79 8.83
C ALA A 156 -1.45 6.10 10.07
N CYS A 157 -1.52 7.31 10.63
CA CYS A 157 -0.64 7.78 11.71
C CYS A 157 0.87 7.66 11.40
N ASP A 158 1.26 7.77 10.14
CA ASP A 158 2.64 7.60 9.66
C ASP A 158 3.40 8.92 9.52
N VAL A 159 2.75 10.05 9.79
CA VAL A 159 3.32 11.39 9.67
C VAL A 159 3.58 11.95 11.05
N GLN A 160 4.85 12.13 11.40
CA GLN A 160 5.21 12.83 12.64
C GLN A 160 4.92 14.33 12.51
N ILE A 161 4.25 14.90 13.51
CA ILE A 161 3.88 16.33 13.56
C ILE A 161 5.14 17.21 13.66
N CYS A 162 6.06 16.85 14.55
CA CYS A 162 7.32 17.55 14.80
C CYS A 162 8.54 16.63 14.53
N PRO A 163 8.89 16.40 13.26
CA PRO A 163 10.07 15.59 12.94
C PRO A 163 11.34 16.25 13.50
N ASN A 164 12.18 15.47 14.18
CA ASN A 164 13.46 15.91 14.77
C ASN A 164 13.35 17.18 15.64
N ASN A 165 12.28 17.28 16.44
CA ASN A 165 11.98 18.47 17.26
C ASN A 165 12.04 19.77 16.43
N CYS A 166 11.49 19.73 15.21
CA CYS A 166 11.48 20.88 14.30
C CYS A 166 12.88 21.35 13.89
N SER A 167 13.81 20.40 13.78
CA SER A 167 15.22 20.66 13.45
C SER A 167 15.91 21.57 14.47
N TYR A 168 15.61 21.40 15.75
CA TYR A 168 16.22 22.10 16.88
C TYR A 168 17.75 22.08 16.84
N HIS A 169 18.35 20.92 16.53
CA HIS A 169 19.82 20.78 16.42
C HIS A 169 20.45 21.64 15.31
N HIS A 170 19.65 22.11 14.36
CA HIS A 170 20.10 23.01 13.30
C HIS A 170 19.70 24.48 13.56
N GLY A 171 19.18 24.80 14.75
CA GLY A 171 18.73 26.15 15.10
C GLY A 171 17.58 26.65 14.23
N GLN A 172 16.69 25.75 13.77
CA GLN A 172 15.59 26.12 12.86
C GLN A 172 14.25 26.31 13.58
N GLY A 173 14.04 25.59 14.69
CA GLY A 173 12.88 25.75 15.55
C GLY A 173 12.80 24.67 16.62
N GLU A 174 11.70 24.66 17.36
CA GLU A 174 11.43 23.77 18.47
C GLU A 174 9.95 23.35 18.47
N CYS A 175 9.65 22.10 18.84
CA CYS A 175 8.27 21.65 18.95
C CYS A 175 7.61 22.17 20.22
N ASP A 176 6.44 22.78 20.07
CA ASP A 176 5.53 23.03 21.17
C ASP A 176 4.68 21.78 21.44
N ARG A 177 4.88 21.21 22.62
CA ARG A 177 4.23 19.96 23.06
C ARG A 177 2.79 20.15 23.52
N GLU A 178 2.36 21.37 23.83
CA GLU A 178 0.97 21.63 24.25
C GLU A 178 0.09 21.87 23.03
N SER A 179 0.57 22.68 22.09
CA SER A 179 -0.19 22.99 20.87
C SER A 179 0.02 21.97 19.75
N HIS A 180 0.98 21.05 19.88
CA HIS A 180 1.39 20.09 18.84
C HIS A 180 1.81 20.79 17.53
N HIS A 181 2.63 21.84 17.63
CA HIS A 181 3.08 22.60 16.47
C HIS A 181 4.56 23.00 16.56
N CYS A 182 5.23 23.14 15.40
CA CYS A 182 6.60 23.61 15.36
C CYS A 182 6.68 25.14 15.49
N ARG A 183 7.32 25.61 16.57
CA ARG A 183 7.72 27.01 16.74
C ARG A 183 9.03 27.25 16.00
N CYS A 184 8.96 27.95 14.88
CA CYS A 184 10.15 28.26 14.09
C CYS A 184 10.95 29.40 14.73
N PHE A 185 12.28 29.31 14.74
CA PHE A 185 13.14 30.42 15.14
C PHE A 185 13.17 31.52 14.05
N HIS A 186 13.61 32.72 14.43
CA HIS A 186 13.52 33.91 13.57
C HIS A 186 14.20 33.70 12.21
N GLY A 187 13.48 33.99 11.11
CA GLY A 187 13.96 33.76 9.74
C GLY A 187 13.57 32.41 9.11
N PHE A 188 12.95 31.51 9.86
CA PHE A 188 12.41 30.25 9.34
C PHE A 188 10.87 30.29 9.31
N LYS A 189 10.25 30.05 8.14
CA LYS A 189 8.80 29.91 7.94
C LYS A 189 8.50 28.81 6.91
N GLY A 190 7.34 28.18 7.02
CA GLY A 190 7.02 26.89 6.39
C GLY A 190 6.95 26.78 4.85
N LYS A 191 7.04 25.51 4.42
CA LYS A 191 6.63 24.80 3.19
C LYS A 191 7.11 25.26 1.79
N LYS A 192 8.39 25.06 1.49
CA LYS A 192 8.91 24.26 0.34
C LYS A 192 10.45 24.24 0.33
N ILE A 193 11.00 23.06 0.05
CA ILE A 193 12.35 22.73 -0.45
C ILE A 193 13.42 23.83 -0.21
N ARG A 194 14.17 23.64 0.90
CA ARG A 194 15.62 23.88 1.05
C ARG A 194 16.05 24.60 2.35
N ARG A 195 15.16 25.21 3.14
CA ARG A 195 15.47 25.71 4.50
C ARG A 195 14.19 25.89 5.32
N THR A 196 13.70 24.90 6.06
CA THR A 196 12.40 25.05 6.72
C THR A 196 12.22 24.18 7.97
N CYS A 197 12.07 24.86 9.10
CA CYS A 197 11.26 24.40 10.22
C CYS A 197 9.78 24.37 9.77
N ASN A 198 9.09 23.26 10.01
CA ASN A 198 7.84 22.96 9.32
C ASN A 198 6.64 23.60 10.02
N GLY A 199 6.22 24.78 9.56
CA GLY A 199 4.93 25.38 9.94
C GLY A 199 3.76 24.71 9.19
N ASN A 200 2.88 24.09 9.97
CA ASN A 200 1.49 23.66 9.78
C ASN A 200 1.02 23.10 8.40
N LEU A 201 0.39 21.91 8.49
CA LEU A 201 -0.58 21.32 7.54
C LEU A 201 -1.73 22.31 7.29
N TRP A 202 -2.30 22.46 6.08
CA TRP A 202 -3.40 21.63 5.55
C TRP A 202 -3.45 21.63 4.00
N LEU A 203 -4.32 20.78 3.47
CA LEU A 203 -4.47 20.27 2.10
C LEU A 203 -3.51 19.12 1.77
N ILE A 204 -3.89 17.92 2.21
CA ILE A 204 -4.02 16.84 1.23
C ILE A 204 -4.99 17.40 0.18
N MET A 205 -4.47 18.10 -0.83
CA MET A 205 -5.17 18.07 -2.10
C MET A 205 -5.24 16.58 -2.40
N LYS A 206 -6.45 16.00 -2.35
CA LYS A 206 -6.72 14.76 -3.06
C LYS A 206 -6.08 14.98 -4.42
N ARG A 207 -4.90 14.40 -4.65
CA ARG A 207 -4.51 14.10 -6.01
C ARG A 207 -5.58 13.12 -6.40
N ARG A 208 -6.53 13.64 -7.20
CA ARG A 208 -7.38 12.83 -8.05
C ARG A 208 -6.57 11.60 -8.43
N ASN A 209 -7.17 10.45 -8.18
CA ASN A 209 -6.79 9.17 -8.73
C ASN A 209 -6.00 9.33 -10.02
N ILE A 210 -4.94 8.55 -10.15
CA ILE A 210 -4.06 8.28 -11.30
C ILE A 210 -2.59 8.50 -10.89
N PHE A 211 -1.95 7.41 -10.47
CA PHE A 211 -0.60 7.13 -10.93
C PHE A 211 -0.66 5.90 -11.81
N THR A 212 -0.96 6.17 -13.08
CA THR A 212 -0.63 5.32 -14.20
C THR A 212 0.89 5.30 -14.40
N TYR A 213 1.52 4.14 -14.31
CA TYR A 213 2.20 3.60 -15.49
C TYR A 213 1.26 2.55 -16.09
N VAL A 214 0.14 3.01 -16.63
CA VAL A 214 -0.78 2.20 -17.42
C VAL A 214 -0.74 2.86 -18.79
N GLN A 215 -0.29 2.10 -19.79
CA GLN A 215 -0.44 2.47 -21.18
C GLN A 215 -1.94 2.70 -21.41
N LYS A 216 -2.33 3.96 -21.50
CA LYS A 216 -3.66 4.34 -21.97
C LYS A 216 -3.65 4.00 -23.46
N LEU A 217 -4.22 2.86 -23.83
CA LEU A 217 -4.58 2.61 -25.22
C LEU A 217 -5.62 3.68 -25.58
N ASN A 218 -5.31 4.47 -26.61
CA ASN A 218 -6.19 5.51 -27.15
C ASN A 218 -7.51 4.93 -27.64
#